data_AF-A0A1W9VYT6-F1
#
_entry.id   AF-A0A1W9VYT6-F1
#
_cell.length_a   1.000
_cell.length_b   1.000
_cell.length_c   1.000
_cell.angle_alpha   90.00
_cell.angle_beta   90.00
_cell.angle_gamma   90.00
#
_symmetry.space_group_name_H-M   'P 1'
#
loop_
_entity.id
_entity.type
_entity.pdbx_description
1 polymer ?
#
loop_
_entity_poly.entity_id
_entity_poly.type
_entity_poly.pdbx_seq_one_letter_code
_entity_poly.pdbx_strand_id
1 'polypeptide(L)'
;MKMIETHTILLTAAPRSGSTLICKLLNQLPNVVILDQPLSGDKIVRLRGDDFLYAFNHKLADFRTMIHTEKKIVSVQTGNQFLQHYANEKDEKGLRKRVVKRGITKIDKYLADDFVMILKSHFLEELQNTEGKVARIIKVISTFFEKMYPLLEDGHVIYYEDLIATQGQILEMVIPQAKNITEILTNQNSNPLYDHAIMKLLGQQLLNSEGAFWDFYSKEHVEALIESLDICEHKI
;
A
#
# COMPACT_ATOMS: atom_id res chain seq x y z
N MET A 1 -0.14 -8.38 -29.80
CA MET A 1 0.93 -7.99 -28.87
C MET A 1 0.34 -6.96 -27.91
N LYS A 2 0.12 -7.30 -26.64
CA LYS A 2 -0.53 -6.40 -25.66
C LYS A 2 0.52 -5.40 -25.16
N MET A 3 0.45 -4.19 -25.69
CA MET A 3 1.28 -3.08 -25.23
C MET A 3 0.70 -2.59 -23.91
N ILE A 4 1.41 -2.82 -22.80
CA ILE A 4 1.28 -1.95 -21.63
C ILE A 4 2.03 -0.67 -22.01
N GLU A 5 1.41 0.46 -21.75
CA GLU A 5 1.98 1.77 -22.02
C GLU A 5 3.38 1.90 -21.42
N THR A 6 4.35 2.34 -22.23
CA THR A 6 5.75 2.53 -21.81
C THR A 6 5.79 3.54 -20.65
N HIS A 7 6.57 3.25 -19.60
CA HIS A 7 6.69 4.05 -18.37
C HIS A 7 5.54 3.94 -17.36
N THR A 8 4.75 2.86 -17.40
CA THR A 8 3.75 2.56 -16.38
C THR A 8 4.20 1.38 -15.50
N ILE A 9 4.23 1.57 -14.18
CA ILE A 9 4.57 0.55 -13.19
C ILE A 9 3.30 0.17 -12.42
N LEU A 10 3.03 -1.13 -12.26
CA LEU A 10 1.98 -1.62 -11.38
C LEU A 10 2.56 -1.90 -10.00
N LEU A 11 1.98 -1.28 -8.98
CA LEU A 11 2.32 -1.52 -7.59
C LEU A 11 1.15 -2.20 -6.90
N THR A 12 1.40 -3.34 -6.25
CA THR A 12 0.42 -4.04 -5.42
C THR A 12 0.92 -4.11 -4.00
N ALA A 13 0.01 -4.28 -3.05
CA ALA A 13 0.38 -4.35 -1.64
C ALA A 13 -0.67 -5.07 -0.80
N ALA A 14 -0.20 -5.92 0.10
CA ALA A 14 -1.04 -6.49 1.14
C ALA A 14 -1.57 -5.37 2.05
N PRO A 15 -2.76 -5.50 2.66
CA PRO A 15 -3.24 -4.55 3.66
C PRO A 15 -2.19 -4.34 4.77
N ARG A 16 -2.05 -3.09 5.22
CA ARG A 16 -1.16 -2.70 6.35
C ARG A 16 0.36 -2.83 6.12
N SER A 17 0.82 -3.16 4.92
CA SER A 17 2.24 -3.26 4.51
C SER A 17 2.97 -1.92 4.29
N GLY A 18 2.47 -0.80 4.81
CA GLY A 18 3.09 0.51 4.57
C GLY A 18 2.92 1.08 3.15
N SER A 19 2.05 0.51 2.31
CA SER A 19 1.84 0.99 0.93
C SER A 19 1.42 2.46 0.79
N THR A 20 0.72 3.02 1.78
CA THR A 20 0.46 4.47 1.85
C THR A 20 1.75 5.28 1.96
N LEU A 21 2.70 4.83 2.79
CA LEU A 21 3.99 5.49 2.96
C LEU A 21 4.80 5.40 1.66
N ILE A 22 4.82 4.22 1.01
CA ILE A 22 5.44 4.06 -0.31
C ILE A 22 4.85 5.03 -1.32
N CYS A 23 3.51 5.14 -1.40
CA CYS A 23 2.86 6.10 -2.29
C CYS A 23 3.30 7.53 -2.00
N LYS A 24 3.37 7.92 -0.73
CA LYS A 24 3.84 9.26 -0.37
C LYS A 24 5.27 9.50 -0.87
N LEU A 25 6.20 8.61 -0.56
CA LEU A 25 7.62 8.77 -0.87
C LEU A 25 7.85 8.84 -2.39
N LEU A 26 7.25 7.92 -3.15
CA LEU A 26 7.36 7.91 -4.60
C LEU A 26 6.72 9.16 -5.23
N ASN A 27 5.65 9.69 -4.64
CA ASN A 27 5.03 10.92 -5.14
C ASN A 27 5.83 12.19 -4.83
N GLN A 28 6.88 12.14 -4.00
CA GLN A 28 7.79 13.27 -3.81
C GLN A 28 8.85 13.34 -4.92
N LEU A 29 9.10 12.24 -5.63
CA LEU A 29 10.13 12.17 -6.66
C LEU A 29 9.79 13.05 -7.88
N PRO A 30 10.80 13.68 -8.51
CA PRO A 30 10.61 14.44 -9.74
C PRO A 30 10.24 13.51 -10.89
N ASN A 31 9.37 13.98 -11.80
CA ASN A 31 8.93 13.24 -13.00
C ASN A 31 8.29 11.85 -12.73
N VAL A 32 7.70 11.67 -11.54
CA VAL A 32 6.97 10.44 -11.16
C VAL A 32 5.57 10.81 -10.69
N VAL A 33 4.55 10.03 -11.00
CA VAL A 33 3.21 10.20 -10.42
C VAL A 33 2.71 8.86 -9.93
N ILE A 34 2.17 8.81 -8.71
CA ILE A 34 1.46 7.62 -8.23
C ILE A 34 -0.04 7.88 -8.08
N LEU A 35 -0.82 6.93 -8.58
CA LEU A 35 -2.27 6.90 -8.44
C LEU A 35 -2.62 5.85 -7.37
N ASP A 36 -3.25 6.29 -6.28
CA ASP A 36 -3.66 5.38 -5.19
C ASP A 36 -5.05 4.80 -5.48
N GLN A 37 -5.08 3.53 -5.92
CA GLN A 37 -6.29 2.76 -6.23
C GLN A 37 -7.25 3.47 -7.20
N PRO A 38 -6.78 4.01 -8.34
CA PRO A 38 -7.61 4.83 -9.20
C PRO A 38 -8.77 4.03 -9.84
N LEU A 39 -8.62 2.70 -9.97
CA LEU A 39 -9.64 1.80 -10.52
C LEU A 39 -10.67 1.32 -9.49
N SER A 40 -10.49 1.64 -8.20
CA SER A 40 -11.42 1.20 -7.16
C SER A 40 -12.80 1.81 -7.39
N GLY A 41 -13.81 0.95 -7.58
CA GLY A 41 -15.19 1.32 -7.91
C GLY A 41 -15.49 1.48 -9.40
N ASP A 42 -14.48 1.39 -10.28
CA ASP A 42 -14.68 1.43 -11.72
C ASP A 42 -15.31 0.12 -12.22
N LYS A 43 -16.15 0.19 -13.25
CA LYS A 43 -16.79 -0.99 -13.84
C LYS A 43 -15.78 -1.93 -14.49
N ILE A 44 -14.63 -1.43 -14.91
CA ILE A 44 -13.62 -2.26 -15.60
C ILE A 44 -13.09 -3.40 -14.73
N VAL A 45 -13.11 -3.26 -13.39
CA VAL A 45 -12.62 -4.32 -12.48
C VAL A 45 -13.47 -5.60 -12.56
N ARG A 46 -14.69 -5.51 -13.10
CA ARG A 46 -15.60 -6.65 -13.30
C ARG A 46 -15.37 -7.35 -14.65
N LEU A 47 -14.62 -6.73 -15.55
CA LEU A 47 -14.28 -7.31 -16.84
C LEU A 47 -13.24 -8.42 -16.65
N ARG A 48 -13.12 -9.30 -17.64
CA ARG A 48 -12.18 -10.43 -17.65
C ARG A 48 -11.53 -10.54 -19.03
N GLY A 49 -10.41 -11.27 -19.10
CA GLY A 49 -9.75 -11.59 -20.37
C GLY A 49 -9.38 -10.36 -21.21
N ASP A 50 -9.66 -10.43 -22.51
CA ASP A 50 -9.30 -9.39 -23.47
C ASP A 50 -10.08 -8.09 -23.26
N ASP A 51 -11.34 -8.16 -22.84
CA ASP A 51 -12.16 -6.98 -22.55
C ASP A 51 -11.58 -6.16 -21.39
N PHE A 52 -11.10 -6.84 -20.34
CA PHE A 52 -10.40 -6.17 -19.25
C PHE A 52 -9.14 -5.47 -19.75
N LEU A 53 -8.34 -6.15 -20.56
CA LEU A 53 -7.04 -5.62 -21.02
C LEU A 53 -7.22 -4.44 -21.98
N TYR A 54 -8.22 -4.50 -22.86
CA TYR A 54 -8.60 -3.38 -23.70
C TYR A 54 -9.03 -2.17 -22.86
N ALA A 55 -9.98 -2.37 -21.94
CA ALA A 55 -10.49 -1.29 -21.09
C ALA A 55 -9.43 -0.73 -20.14
N PHE A 56 -8.56 -1.58 -19.61
CA PHE A 56 -7.45 -1.20 -18.74
C PHE A 56 -6.43 -0.31 -19.47
N ASN A 57 -6.02 -0.68 -20.69
CA ASN A 57 -5.12 0.13 -21.49
C ASN A 57 -5.73 1.49 -21.85
N HIS A 58 -7.01 1.54 -22.20
CA HIS A 58 -7.72 2.81 -22.39
C HIS A 58 -7.72 3.67 -21.13
N LYS A 59 -7.95 3.07 -19.95
CA LYS A 59 -7.89 3.81 -18.68
C LYS A 59 -6.49 4.35 -18.37
N LEU A 60 -5.43 3.63 -18.69
CA LEU A 60 -4.07 4.13 -18.54
C LEU A 60 -3.84 5.38 -19.39
N ALA A 61 -4.24 5.34 -20.67
CA ALA A 61 -4.13 6.48 -21.58
C ALA A 61 -4.99 7.68 -21.11
N ASP A 62 -6.20 7.41 -20.60
CA ASP A 62 -7.07 8.45 -20.01
C ASP A 62 -6.39 9.11 -18.80
N PHE A 63 -5.78 8.33 -17.91
CA PHE A 63 -5.07 8.86 -16.75
C PHE A 63 -3.88 9.71 -17.17
N ARG A 64 -3.08 9.28 -18.15
CA ARG A 64 -1.98 10.10 -18.68
C ARG A 64 -2.48 11.40 -19.27
N THR A 65 -3.53 11.35 -20.08
CA THR A 65 -4.13 12.54 -20.68
C THR A 65 -4.61 13.51 -19.61
N MET A 66 -5.30 13.02 -18.58
CA MET A 66 -5.75 13.82 -17.44
C MET A 66 -4.57 14.44 -16.67
N ILE A 67 -3.51 13.69 -16.43
CA ILE A 67 -2.30 14.16 -15.75
C ILE A 67 -1.62 15.27 -16.58
N HIS A 68 -1.49 15.08 -17.89
CA HIS A 68 -0.87 16.05 -18.79
C HIS A 68 -1.67 17.34 -18.94
N THR A 69 -2.97 17.21 -19.22
CA THR A 69 -3.83 18.32 -19.61
C THR A 69 -4.38 19.07 -18.40
N GLU A 70 -4.83 18.35 -17.38
CA GLU A 70 -5.49 18.94 -16.23
C GLU A 70 -4.57 19.08 -15.01
N LYS A 71 -3.41 18.42 -15.00
CA LYS A 71 -2.51 18.33 -13.84
C LYS A 71 -3.25 17.89 -12.59
N LYS A 72 -4.06 16.84 -12.72
CA LYS A 72 -4.86 16.27 -11.62
C LYS A 72 -4.57 14.80 -11.44
N ILE A 73 -4.69 14.33 -10.21
CA ILE A 73 -4.61 12.91 -9.84
C ILE A 73 -5.75 12.52 -8.92
N VAL A 74 -6.23 11.28 -9.06
CA VAL A 74 -7.09 10.65 -8.05
C VAL A 74 -6.18 10.16 -6.92
N SER A 75 -6.42 10.64 -5.70
CA SER A 75 -5.60 10.30 -4.55
C SER A 75 -6.43 10.22 -3.26
N VAL A 76 -5.98 9.41 -2.32
CA VAL A 76 -6.50 9.35 -0.96
C VAL A 76 -5.59 10.23 -0.11
N GLN A 77 -6.06 11.40 0.33
CA GLN A 77 -5.22 12.41 0.98
C GLN A 77 -5.87 13.13 2.17
N THR A 78 -4.98 13.77 2.95
CA THR A 78 -5.23 14.58 4.14
C THR A 78 -4.92 16.06 3.82
N GLY A 79 -5.86 16.82 3.24
CA GLY A 79 -5.61 18.23 2.89
C GLY A 79 -4.44 18.43 1.91
N ASN A 80 -3.73 19.57 2.00
CA ASN A 80 -2.60 19.94 1.12
C ASN A 80 -1.26 19.25 1.49
N GLN A 81 -1.24 18.34 2.47
CA GLN A 81 -0.03 17.60 2.86
C GLN A 81 -0.31 16.10 2.82
N PHE A 82 0.41 15.41 1.94
CA PHE A 82 0.39 13.96 1.87
C PHE A 82 1.05 13.36 3.12
N LEU A 83 0.32 13.13 4.23
CA LEU A 83 0.80 12.28 5.32
C LEU A 83 -0.32 11.75 6.24
N GLN A 84 -0.17 10.45 6.55
CA GLN A 84 -0.93 9.58 7.47
C GLN A 84 -2.44 9.43 7.22
N HIS A 85 -2.89 8.18 7.03
CA HIS A 85 -4.32 7.85 6.97
C HIS A 85 -5.06 8.11 8.30
N TYR A 86 -4.30 8.18 9.39
CA TYR A 86 -4.81 8.26 10.76
C TYR A 86 -4.04 9.32 11.54
N ALA A 87 -4.75 10.19 12.26
CA ALA A 87 -4.15 11.16 13.16
C ALA A 87 -3.42 10.47 14.32
N ASN A 88 -2.62 11.27 15.03
CA ASN A 88 -2.08 10.93 16.36
C ASN A 88 -3.09 11.20 17.49
N GLU A 89 -4.38 11.04 17.19
CA GLU A 89 -5.49 11.28 18.11
C GLU A 89 -6.51 10.14 17.98
N LYS A 90 -7.18 9.84 19.09
CA LYS A 90 -8.32 8.90 19.10
C LYS A 90 -9.62 9.67 18.82
N ASP A 91 -10.55 9.02 18.13
CA ASP A 91 -11.93 9.49 17.97
C ASP A 91 -12.77 9.17 19.22
N GLU A 92 -14.04 9.56 19.19
CA GLU A 92 -15.00 9.33 20.29
C GLU A 92 -15.20 7.84 20.63
N LYS A 93 -14.77 6.93 19.76
CA LYS A 93 -14.84 5.48 19.95
C LYS A 93 -13.51 4.87 20.40
N GLY A 94 -12.51 5.71 20.71
CA GLY A 94 -11.18 5.28 21.14
C GLY A 94 -10.30 4.74 20.00
N LEU A 95 -10.72 4.86 18.74
CA LEU A 95 -9.94 4.41 17.57
C LEU A 95 -9.12 5.56 17.02
N ARG A 96 -7.96 5.29 16.39
CA ARG A 96 -7.21 6.36 15.72
C ARG A 96 -8.10 7.05 14.68
N LYS A 97 -8.22 8.37 14.77
CA LYS A 97 -9.08 9.18 13.90
C LYS A 97 -8.58 9.10 12.46
N ARG A 98 -9.42 8.62 11.54
CA ARG A 98 -9.10 8.61 10.11
C ARG A 98 -9.16 10.04 9.56
N VAL A 99 -8.11 10.48 8.88
CA VAL A 99 -7.98 11.86 8.38
C VAL A 99 -7.98 11.97 6.85
N VAL A 100 -7.91 10.84 6.15
CA VAL A 100 -7.92 10.82 4.68
C VAL A 100 -9.31 10.73 4.08
N LYS A 101 -9.57 11.54 3.05
CA LYS A 101 -10.71 11.40 2.14
C LYS A 101 -10.20 11.15 0.72
N ARG A 102 -10.92 10.36 -0.06
CA ARG A 102 -10.65 10.19 -1.49
C ARG A 102 -11.06 11.47 -2.21
N GLY A 103 -10.20 11.98 -3.07
CA GLY A 103 -10.44 13.21 -3.81
C GLY A 103 -9.57 13.34 -5.06
N ILE A 104 -9.77 14.44 -5.76
CA ILE A 104 -8.92 14.85 -6.87
C ILE A 104 -7.96 15.91 -6.34
N THR A 105 -6.66 15.71 -6.56
CA THR A 105 -5.61 16.63 -6.12
C THR A 105 -4.87 17.18 -7.33
N LYS A 106 -4.49 18.46 -7.27
CA LYS A 106 -3.66 19.10 -8.28
C LYS A 106 -2.20 18.63 -8.15
N ILE A 107 -1.53 18.46 -9.27
CA ILE A 107 -0.11 18.17 -9.34
C ILE A 107 0.63 19.50 -9.40
N ASP A 108 1.39 19.80 -8.36
CA ASP A 108 2.15 21.06 -8.26
C ASP A 108 3.60 20.94 -8.77
N LYS A 109 4.05 19.72 -9.08
CA LYS A 109 5.37 19.46 -9.68
C LYS A 109 5.32 19.42 -11.21
N TYR A 110 6.44 19.77 -11.83
CA TYR A 110 6.62 19.61 -13.26
C TYR A 110 6.73 18.11 -13.62
N LEU A 111 6.06 17.73 -14.70
CA LEU A 111 6.10 16.41 -15.31
C LEU A 111 6.41 16.60 -16.79
N ALA A 112 7.44 15.94 -17.28
CA ALA A 112 7.74 15.85 -18.70
C ALA A 112 6.83 14.81 -19.37
N ASP A 113 6.87 14.73 -20.71
CA ASP A 113 6.05 13.80 -21.51
C ASP A 113 6.36 12.32 -21.25
N ASP A 114 7.55 12.04 -20.70
CA ASP A 114 8.06 10.71 -20.38
C ASP A 114 7.95 10.36 -18.89
N PHE A 115 7.13 11.08 -18.12
CA PHE A 115 6.98 10.84 -16.69
C PHE A 115 6.60 9.38 -16.39
N VAL A 116 7.11 8.86 -15.27
CA VAL A 116 6.76 7.50 -14.81
C VAL A 116 5.44 7.54 -14.06
N MET A 117 4.47 6.75 -14.53
CA MET A 117 3.18 6.60 -13.87
C MET A 117 3.15 5.29 -13.07
N ILE A 118 2.91 5.37 -11.77
CA ILE A 118 2.78 4.20 -10.90
C ILE A 118 1.31 4.03 -10.53
N LEU A 119 0.75 2.87 -10.84
CA LEU A 119 -0.64 2.53 -10.54
C LEU A 119 -0.67 1.60 -9.34
N LYS A 120 -1.07 2.10 -8.17
CA LYS A 120 -1.32 1.23 -7.02
C LYS A 120 -2.67 0.55 -7.17
N SER A 121 -2.68 -0.77 -7.20
CA SER A 121 -3.91 -1.59 -7.22
C SER A 121 -4.03 -2.40 -5.93
N HIS A 122 -5.27 -2.62 -5.50
CA HIS A 122 -5.60 -3.66 -4.53
C HIS A 122 -6.45 -4.69 -5.26
N PHE A 123 -5.92 -5.90 -5.46
CA PHE A 123 -6.76 -7.04 -5.74
C PHE A 123 -7.40 -7.48 -4.41
N LEU A 124 -8.57 -6.92 -4.13
CA LEU A 124 -9.46 -7.40 -3.08
C LEU A 124 -10.79 -7.78 -3.73
N GLU A 125 -10.74 -8.72 -4.67
CA GLU A 125 -11.93 -9.47 -5.01
C GLU A 125 -12.10 -10.59 -3.97
N GLU A 126 -13.28 -10.60 -3.34
CA GLU A 126 -13.86 -11.66 -2.51
C GLU A 126 -13.54 -11.67 -1.02
N LEU A 127 -14.48 -11.12 -0.24
CA LEU A 127 -14.73 -11.53 1.14
C LEU A 127 -16.21 -11.39 1.47
N GLN A 128 -17.06 -12.19 0.82
CA GLN A 128 -18.47 -12.22 1.20
C GLN A 128 -18.77 -13.34 2.22
N ASN A 129 -17.94 -14.38 2.34
CA ASN A 129 -18.28 -15.59 3.10
C ASN A 129 -17.16 -16.08 4.06
N THR A 130 -16.80 -15.30 5.10
CA THR A 130 -15.97 -15.81 6.21
C THR A 130 -16.50 -15.29 7.55
N GLU A 131 -16.79 -16.21 8.47
CA GLU A 131 -17.22 -15.91 9.83
C GLU A 131 -16.06 -15.33 10.66
N GLY A 132 -16.33 -14.26 11.40
CA GLY A 132 -15.33 -13.54 12.20
C GLY A 132 -14.46 -12.56 11.40
N LYS A 133 -14.22 -11.36 11.97
CA LYS A 133 -13.44 -10.30 11.29
C LYS A 133 -11.97 -10.68 11.09
N VAL A 134 -11.36 -11.38 12.05
CA VAL A 134 -9.92 -11.69 12.03
C VAL A 134 -9.60 -12.84 11.08
N ALA A 135 -10.33 -13.96 11.18
CA ALA A 135 -10.18 -15.10 10.27
C ALA A 135 -10.35 -14.67 8.80
N ARG A 136 -11.28 -13.74 8.55
CA ARG A 136 -11.48 -13.12 7.24
C ARG A 136 -10.26 -12.33 6.76
N ILE A 137 -9.63 -11.55 7.63
CA ILE A 137 -8.42 -10.78 7.29
C ILE A 137 -7.26 -11.72 7.00
N ILE A 138 -7.04 -12.74 7.84
CA ILE A 138 -6.00 -13.76 7.61
C ILE A 138 -6.22 -14.45 6.26
N LYS A 139 -7.45 -14.86 5.96
CA LYS A 139 -7.77 -15.49 4.68
C LYS A 139 -7.51 -14.56 3.49
N VAL A 140 -7.81 -13.26 3.60
CA VAL A 140 -7.47 -12.29 2.55
C VAL A 140 -5.98 -12.19 2.33
N ILE A 141 -5.21 -12.08 3.41
CA ILE A 141 -3.77 -11.91 3.30
C ILE A 141 -3.18 -13.18 2.67
N SER A 142 -3.55 -14.38 3.13
CA SER A 142 -3.11 -15.65 2.52
C SER A 142 -3.46 -15.72 1.04
N THR A 143 -4.73 -15.47 0.68
CA THR A 143 -5.19 -15.53 -0.72
C THR A 143 -4.47 -14.49 -1.59
N PHE A 144 -4.14 -13.32 -1.04
CA PHE A 144 -3.37 -12.31 -1.74
C PHE A 144 -1.96 -12.81 -2.06
N PHE A 145 -1.24 -13.35 -1.07
CA PHE A 145 0.10 -13.91 -1.28
C PHE A 145 0.08 -15.08 -2.28
N GLU A 146 -0.86 -16.01 -2.14
CA GLU A 146 -1.04 -17.16 -3.05
C GLU A 146 -1.23 -16.73 -4.51
N LYS A 147 -2.06 -15.70 -4.75
CA LYS A 147 -2.40 -15.26 -6.11
C LYS A 147 -1.37 -14.31 -6.71
N MET A 148 -0.81 -13.41 -5.90
CA MET A 148 0.08 -12.36 -6.42
C MET A 148 1.51 -12.86 -6.58
N TYR A 149 2.01 -13.70 -5.68
CA TYR A 149 3.41 -14.09 -5.68
C TYR A 149 3.87 -14.75 -6.98
N PRO A 150 3.15 -15.71 -7.58
CA PRO A 150 3.57 -16.31 -8.86
C PRO A 150 3.63 -15.33 -10.03
N LEU A 151 3.07 -14.12 -9.86
CA LEU A 151 3.05 -13.05 -10.85
C LEU A 151 4.15 -12.01 -10.62
N LEU A 152 4.86 -12.07 -9.50
CA LEU A 152 5.95 -11.16 -9.17
C LEU A 152 7.27 -11.76 -9.66
N GLU A 153 8.12 -10.92 -10.25
CA GLU A 153 9.50 -11.27 -10.52
C GLU A 153 10.27 -11.43 -9.21
N ASP A 154 11.23 -12.36 -9.18
CA ASP A 154 12.09 -12.56 -8.00
C ASP A 154 12.73 -11.22 -7.58
N GLY A 155 12.74 -10.97 -6.27
CA GLY A 155 13.27 -9.73 -5.71
C GLY A 155 12.36 -8.51 -5.84
N HIS A 156 11.11 -8.62 -6.32
CA HIS A 156 10.16 -7.49 -6.44
C HIS A 156 9.17 -7.35 -5.26
N VAL A 157 9.47 -7.98 -4.13
CA VAL A 157 8.71 -7.84 -2.88
C VAL A 157 9.41 -6.81 -2.00
N ILE A 158 8.70 -5.78 -1.58
CA ILE A 158 9.19 -4.76 -0.64
C ILE A 158 8.49 -4.97 0.70
N TYR A 159 9.27 -5.27 1.73
CA TYR A 159 8.77 -5.35 3.10
C TYR A 159 8.76 -3.97 3.75
N TYR A 160 7.82 -3.76 4.68
CA TYR A 160 7.74 -2.51 5.42
C TYR A 160 9.01 -2.29 6.26
N GLU A 161 9.50 -3.35 6.86
CA GLU A 161 10.70 -3.36 7.69
C GLU A 161 11.94 -2.97 6.87
N ASP A 162 12.08 -3.48 5.65
CA ASP A 162 13.16 -3.09 4.73
C ASP A 162 13.04 -1.64 4.30
N LEU A 163 11.82 -1.16 4.04
CA LEU A 163 11.57 0.25 3.73
C LEU A 163 12.07 1.15 4.87
N ILE A 164 11.80 0.79 6.13
CA ILE A 164 12.28 1.54 7.29
C ILE A 164 13.80 1.39 7.47
N ALA A 165 14.33 0.16 7.41
CA ALA A 165 15.74 -0.12 7.63
C ALA A 165 16.64 0.58 6.61
N THR A 166 16.20 0.64 5.35
CA THR A 166 16.92 1.30 4.26
C THR A 166 16.59 2.79 4.14
N GLN A 167 15.76 3.36 5.01
CA GLN A 167 15.31 4.77 4.91
C GLN A 167 14.73 5.11 3.53
N GLY A 168 13.97 4.18 2.94
CA GLY A 168 13.35 4.35 1.63
C GLY A 168 14.21 3.96 0.43
N GLN A 169 15.51 3.69 0.61
CA GLN A 169 16.43 3.39 -0.50
C GLN A 169 16.09 2.07 -1.21
N ILE A 170 15.42 1.12 -0.53
CA ILE A 170 14.92 -0.11 -1.17
C ILE A 170 14.02 0.18 -2.38
N LEU A 171 13.37 1.35 -2.44
CA LEU A 171 12.50 1.74 -3.56
C LEU A 171 13.26 1.99 -4.87
N GLU A 172 14.60 1.98 -4.87
CA GLU A 172 15.41 2.02 -6.10
C GLU A 172 15.11 0.85 -7.06
N MET A 173 14.69 -0.30 -6.52
CA MET A 173 14.23 -1.43 -7.32
C MET A 173 12.95 -1.14 -8.11
N VAL A 174 12.13 -0.19 -7.64
CA VAL A 174 10.93 0.27 -8.36
C VAL A 174 11.33 1.37 -9.32
N ILE A 175 12.12 2.33 -8.85
CA ILE A 175 12.52 3.47 -9.67
C ILE A 175 13.88 4.05 -9.20
N PRO A 176 14.88 4.22 -10.08
CA PRO A 176 16.22 4.66 -9.67
C PRO A 176 16.28 6.03 -8.97
N GLN A 177 15.31 6.93 -9.21
CA GLN A 177 15.27 8.24 -8.53
C GLN A 177 15.01 8.11 -7.02
N ALA A 178 14.53 6.97 -6.53
CA ALA A 178 14.23 6.75 -5.12
C ALA A 178 15.46 6.90 -4.20
N LYS A 179 16.69 6.77 -4.73
CA LYS A 179 17.92 7.09 -4.00
C LYS A 179 17.94 8.49 -3.39
N ASN A 180 17.17 9.41 -3.98
CA ASN A 180 17.09 10.80 -3.54
C ASN A 180 16.04 11.03 -2.44
N ILE A 181 15.42 9.99 -1.89
CA ILE A 181 14.53 10.12 -0.73
C ILE A 181 15.39 10.50 0.48
N THR A 182 15.07 11.63 1.09
CA THR A 182 15.78 12.18 2.26
C THR A 182 14.93 12.21 3.54
N GLU A 183 13.69 11.73 3.47
CA GLU A 183 12.79 11.71 4.62
C GLU A 183 13.25 10.65 5.63
N ILE A 184 13.39 11.06 6.90
CA ILE A 184 13.72 10.13 7.98
C ILE A 184 12.49 9.28 8.29
N LEU A 185 12.61 7.96 8.08
CA LEU A 185 11.55 7.00 8.30
C LEU A 185 11.69 6.34 9.67
N THR A 186 10.59 6.33 10.42
CA THR A 186 10.52 5.63 11.70
C THR A 186 9.51 4.50 11.65
N ASN A 187 9.83 3.41 12.35
CA ASN A 187 8.92 2.28 12.51
C ASN A 187 7.65 2.74 13.27
N GLN A 188 6.49 2.32 12.78
CA GLN A 188 5.17 2.64 13.34
C GLN A 188 4.44 1.41 13.90
N ASN A 189 5.02 0.21 13.82
CA ASN A 189 4.41 -1.03 14.31
C ASN A 189 4.18 -0.99 15.82
N SER A 190 5.08 -0.36 16.58
CA SER A 190 5.00 -0.19 18.04
C SER A 190 4.34 1.13 18.48
N ASN A 191 3.51 1.73 17.62
CA ASN A 191 2.88 3.01 17.91
C ASN A 191 1.91 2.88 19.11
N PRO A 192 2.06 3.68 20.19
CA PRO A 192 1.30 3.52 21.43
C PRO A 192 -0.20 3.84 21.28
N LEU A 193 -0.61 4.39 20.14
CA LEU A 193 -2.02 4.60 19.82
C LEU A 193 -2.74 3.32 19.39
N TYR A 194 -2.00 2.24 19.12
CA TYR A 194 -2.59 0.93 18.96
C TYR A 194 -2.96 0.32 20.30
N ASP A 195 -4.06 -0.42 20.31
CA ASP A 195 -4.46 -1.20 21.47
C ASP A 195 -3.56 -2.45 21.54
N HIS A 196 -2.58 -2.43 22.44
CA HIS A 196 -1.60 -3.50 22.57
C HIS A 196 -2.24 -4.83 22.97
N ALA A 197 -3.30 -4.81 23.79
CA ALA A 197 -4.02 -6.03 24.17
C ALA A 197 -4.68 -6.67 22.94
N ILE A 198 -5.32 -5.84 22.09
CA ILE A 198 -5.87 -6.31 20.80
C ILE A 198 -4.74 -6.79 19.88
N MET A 199 -3.62 -6.08 19.79
CA MET A 199 -2.49 -6.49 18.95
C MET A 199 -1.92 -7.85 19.36
N LYS A 200 -1.72 -8.09 20.66
CA LYS A 200 -1.25 -9.38 21.19
C LYS A 200 -2.24 -10.50 20.84
N LEU A 201 -3.54 -10.26 21.04
CA LEU A 201 -4.60 -11.22 20.68
C LEU A 201 -4.57 -11.55 19.17
N LEU A 202 -4.47 -10.54 18.31
CA LEU A 202 -4.40 -10.73 16.86
C LEU A 202 -3.12 -11.44 16.44
N GLY A 203 -1.99 -11.12 17.06
CA GLY A 203 -0.70 -11.77 16.83
C GLY A 203 -0.75 -13.26 17.19
N GLN A 204 -1.33 -13.62 18.33
CA GLN A 204 -1.50 -15.02 18.72
C GLN A 204 -2.43 -15.77 17.76
N GLN A 205 -3.51 -15.14 17.30
CA GLN A 205 -4.40 -15.72 16.30
C GLN A 205 -3.69 -15.93 14.95
N LEU A 206 -2.81 -15.01 14.56
CA LEU A 206 -1.98 -15.15 13.38
C LEU A 206 -1.00 -16.32 13.52
N LEU A 207 -0.25 -16.41 14.63
CA LEU A 207 0.72 -17.50 14.91
C LEU A 207 0.10 -18.90 14.86
N ASN A 208 -1.16 -19.00 15.29
CA ASN A 208 -1.95 -20.24 15.29
C ASN A 208 -2.63 -20.52 13.94
N SER A 209 -2.46 -19.64 12.95
CA SER A 209 -3.04 -19.81 11.61
C SER A 209 -2.02 -20.33 10.60
N GLU A 210 -2.54 -20.88 9.51
CA GLU A 210 -1.78 -21.25 8.32
C GLU A 210 -2.07 -20.27 7.19
N GLY A 211 -1.13 -20.14 6.26
CA GLY A 211 -1.30 -19.35 5.04
C GLY A 211 0.01 -19.08 4.32
N ALA A 212 -0.08 -18.74 3.02
CA ALA A 212 1.09 -18.52 2.17
C ALA A 212 1.95 -17.33 2.59
N PHE A 213 1.44 -16.43 3.44
CA PHE A 213 2.25 -15.36 3.99
C PHE A 213 3.41 -15.87 4.87
N TRP A 214 3.35 -17.11 5.37
CA TRP A 214 4.47 -17.73 6.10
C TRP A 214 5.67 -18.11 5.24
N ASP A 215 5.53 -18.11 3.91
CA ASP A 215 6.69 -18.23 3.01
C ASP A 215 7.49 -16.91 2.93
N PHE A 216 6.93 -15.81 3.46
CA PHE A 216 7.49 -14.44 3.36
C PHE A 216 7.83 -13.83 4.71
N TYR A 217 7.08 -14.18 5.74
CA TYR A 217 7.28 -13.73 7.11
C TYR A 217 7.60 -14.94 7.98
N SER A 218 8.49 -14.74 8.94
CA SER A 218 8.78 -15.77 9.94
C SER A 218 7.83 -15.62 11.14
N LYS A 219 7.54 -16.72 11.82
CA LYS A 219 6.74 -16.69 13.05
C LYS A 219 7.48 -15.93 14.15
N GLU A 220 8.80 -16.05 14.14
CA GLU A 220 9.73 -15.39 15.05
C GLU A 220 9.61 -13.86 14.97
N HIS A 221 9.38 -13.28 13.78
CA HIS A 221 9.13 -11.84 13.67
C HIS A 221 7.83 -11.40 14.34
N VAL A 222 6.79 -12.24 14.27
CA VAL A 222 5.51 -11.96 14.92
C VAL A 222 5.63 -12.10 16.43
N GLU A 223 6.33 -13.13 16.91
CA GLU A 223 6.63 -13.34 18.33
C GLU A 223 7.43 -12.15 18.90
N ALA A 224 8.52 -11.75 18.24
CA ALA A 224 9.32 -10.61 18.66
C ALA A 224 8.52 -9.30 18.70
N LEU A 225 7.60 -9.11 17.75
CA LEU A 225 6.70 -7.96 17.78
C LEU A 225 5.77 -8.01 19.00
N ILE A 226 5.15 -9.15 19.28
CA ILE A 226 4.27 -9.35 20.46
C ILE A 226 5.03 -9.03 21.74
N GLU A 227 6.22 -9.60 21.92
CA GLU A 227 7.08 -9.37 23.10
C GLU A 227 7.45 -7.89 23.26
N SER A 228 7.75 -7.20 22.16
CA SER A 228 8.10 -5.78 22.21
C SER A 228 6.96 -4.88 22.74
N LEU A 229 5.71 -5.33 22.60
CA LEU A 229 4.54 -4.60 23.10
C LEU A 229 4.41 -4.69 24.64
N ASP A 230 4.93 -5.74 25.27
CA ASP A 230 4.97 -5.89 26.74
C ASP A 230 5.96 -4.90 27.39
N ILE A 231 7.07 -4.62 26.71
CA ILE A 231 8.12 -3.71 27.20
C ILE A 231 7.63 -2.25 27.21
N CYS A 232 6.77 -1.87 26.26
CA CYS A 232 6.20 -0.52 26.19
C CYS A 232 5.14 -0.24 27.27
N GLU A 233 4.48 -1.27 27.81
CA GLU A 233 3.50 -1.10 28.91
C GLU A 233 4.17 -0.74 30.25
N HIS A 234 5.47 -1.01 30.40
CA HIS A 234 6.24 -0.77 31.63
C HIS A 234 6.99 0.58 31.67
N LYS A 235 6.88 1.40 30.62
CA LYS A 235 7.56 2.72 30.51
C LYS A 235 6.64 3.93 30.73
N ILE A 236 5.43 3.72 31.26
CA ILE A 236 4.45 4.77 31.57
C ILE A 236 4.45 5.05 33.08
#